data_AF-B4LW52-F1
#
_entry.id   AF-B4LW52-F1
#
_cell.length_a   1.000
_cell.length_b   1.000
_cell.length_c   1.000
_cell.angle_alpha   90.00
_cell.angle_beta   90.00
_cell.angle_gamma   90.00
#
_symmetry.space_group_name_H-M   'P 1'
#
loop_
_entity.id
_entity.type
_entity.pdbx_description
1 polymer ?
#
loop_
_entity_poly.entity_id
_entity_poly.type
_entity_poly.pdbx_seq_one_letter_code
_entity_poly.pdbx_strand_id
1 'polypeptide(L)'
;MMVGILCLLLLLLIASAQSENITVSELKKVVKLERELLHNLRIYAHELENRLRHINGAITEYGEHIQQLDGHPDLYMSNPLFAFRIITHMRQHWPAWQLYMTQPPGSDQLEMQQRLISLLPTRDAHKQAAQSLQSLFKFYNFAPANFLLENNKHLR
;
A
#
# COMPACT_ATOMS: atom_id res chain seq x y z
N MET A 1 -7.98 30.11 52.31
CA MET A 1 -7.01 29.15 51.71
C MET A 1 -7.64 27.85 51.21
N MET A 2 -8.59 27.21 51.91
CA MET A 2 -9.19 25.94 51.45
C MET A 2 -9.94 26.02 50.10
N VAL A 3 -10.68 27.10 49.83
CA VAL A 3 -11.49 27.23 48.60
C VAL A 3 -10.62 27.28 47.34
N GLY A 4 -9.46 27.95 47.41
CA GLY A 4 -8.51 28.01 46.29
C GLY A 4 -7.88 26.65 45.97
N ILE A 5 -7.60 25.84 47.00
CA ILE A 5 -7.06 24.49 46.85
C ILE A 5 -8.13 23.55 46.25
N LEU A 6 -9.39 23.69 46.69
CA LEU A 6 -10.51 22.91 46.14
C LEU A 6 -10.76 23.23 44.66
N CYS A 7 -10.64 24.51 44.28
CA CYS A 7 -10.78 24.95 42.89
C CYS A 7 -9.63 24.43 42.01
N LEU A 8 -8.39 24.46 42.52
CA LEU A 8 -7.22 23.88 41.85
C LEU A 8 -7.34 22.36 41.66
N LEU A 9 -7.86 21.64 42.66
CA LEU A 9 -8.12 20.20 42.57
C LEU A 9 -9.22 19.88 41.54
N LEU A 10 -10.29 20.68 41.52
CA LEU A 10 -11.35 20.56 40.50
C LEU A 10 -10.83 20.82 39.09
N LEU A 11 -9.98 21.84 38.90
CA LEU A 11 -9.35 22.13 37.61
C LEU A 11 -8.38 21.02 37.18
N LEU A 12 -7.63 20.42 38.12
CA LEU A 12 -6.78 19.25 37.83
C LEU A 12 -7.61 18.01 37.44
N LEU A 13 -8.73 17.77 38.12
CA LEU A 13 -9.65 16.67 37.82
C LEU A 13 -10.27 16.84 36.43
N ILE A 14 -10.71 18.05 36.07
CA ILE A 14 -11.25 18.36 34.74
C ILE A 14 -10.18 18.24 33.65
N ALA A 15 -8.95 18.70 33.92
CA ALA A 15 -7.82 18.55 33.00
C ALA A 15 -7.43 17.08 32.78
N SER A 16 -7.53 16.25 33.82
CA SER A 16 -7.28 14.80 33.73
C SER A 16 -8.39 14.04 32.99
N ALA A 17 -9.63 14.53 33.07
CA ALA A 17 -10.79 13.93 32.39
C ALA A 17 -10.82 14.20 30.87
N GLN A 18 -10.10 15.24 30.40
CA GLN A 18 -9.95 15.56 28.98
C GLN A 18 -8.86 14.74 28.27
N SER A 19 -8.11 13.90 29.00
CA SER A 19 -7.21 12.94 28.39
C SER A 19 -8.01 11.80 27.75
N GLU A 20 -8.39 11.96 26.49
CA GLU A 20 -8.90 10.88 25.63
C GLU A 20 -7.84 9.77 25.54
N ASN A 21 -7.81 8.86 26.51
CA ASN A 21 -6.85 7.76 26.50
C ASN A 21 -7.21 6.82 25.35
N ILE A 22 -6.26 6.59 24.43
CA ILE A 22 -6.39 5.61 23.36
C ILE A 22 -6.77 4.27 23.99
N THR A 23 -7.97 3.81 23.69
CA THR A 23 -8.51 2.58 24.23
C THR A 23 -7.91 1.38 23.48
N VAL A 24 -7.86 0.23 24.14
CA VAL A 24 -7.48 -1.05 23.50
C VAL A 24 -8.35 -1.34 22.27
N SER A 25 -9.60 -0.87 22.29
CA SER A 25 -10.54 -0.97 21.16
C SER A 25 -10.09 -0.14 19.95
N GLU A 26 -9.64 1.09 20.16
CA GLU A 26 -9.13 1.96 19.09
C GLU A 26 -7.82 1.44 18.53
N LEU A 27 -6.92 0.94 19.38
CA LEU A 27 -5.68 0.32 18.90
C LEU A 27 -5.95 -0.91 18.03
N LYS A 28 -6.93 -1.76 18.41
CA LYS A 28 -7.38 -2.88 17.58
C LYS A 28 -7.90 -2.44 16.21
N LYS A 29 -8.61 -1.30 16.14
CA LYS A 29 -9.09 -0.73 14.86
C LYS A 29 -7.91 -0.28 13.99
N VAL A 30 -6.92 0.40 14.57
CA VAL A 30 -5.72 0.85 13.84
C VAL A 30 -4.93 -0.34 13.29
N VAL A 31 -4.70 -1.37 14.10
CA VAL A 31 -4.02 -2.60 13.66
C VAL A 31 -4.81 -3.31 12.56
N LYS A 32 -6.15 -3.34 12.66
CA LYS A 32 -7.01 -3.90 11.61
C LYS A 32 -6.88 -3.11 10.30
N LEU A 33 -6.91 -1.78 10.39
CA LEU A 33 -6.73 -0.88 9.25
C LEU A 33 -5.38 -1.10 8.56
N GLU A 34 -4.30 -1.26 9.33
CA GLU A 34 -2.98 -1.55 8.78
C GLU A 34 -2.95 -2.88 8.02
N ARG A 35 -3.59 -3.93 8.56
CA ARG A 35 -3.72 -5.22 7.84
C ARG A 35 -4.50 -5.07 6.54
N GLU A 36 -5.57 -4.28 6.53
CA GLU A 36 -6.37 -4.03 5.32
C GLU A 36 -5.56 -3.26 4.26
N LEU A 37 -4.79 -2.24 4.67
CA LEU A 37 -3.87 -1.50 3.80
C LEU A 37 -2.81 -2.43 3.18
N LEU A 38 -2.17 -3.28 3.99
CA LEU A 38 -1.17 -4.23 3.52
C LEU A 38 -1.78 -5.29 2.59
N HIS A 39 -2.99 -5.75 2.89
CA HIS A 39 -3.69 -6.71 2.03
C HIS A 39 -4.04 -6.08 0.68
N ASN A 40 -4.58 -4.87 0.67
CA ASN A 40 -4.88 -4.12 -0.55
C ASN A 40 -3.63 -3.90 -1.41
N LEU A 41 -2.51 -3.52 -0.78
CA LEU A 41 -1.23 -3.35 -1.47
C LEU A 41 -0.70 -4.67 -2.06
N ARG A 42 -0.88 -5.79 -1.36
CA ARG A 42 -0.52 -7.13 -1.89
C ARG A 42 -1.34 -7.49 -3.12
N ILE A 43 -2.65 -7.23 -3.11
CA ILE A 43 -3.51 -7.48 -4.28
C ILE A 43 -3.05 -6.61 -5.44
N TYR A 44 -2.77 -5.33 -5.20
CA TYR A 44 -2.26 -4.43 -6.23
C TYR A 44 -0.94 -4.92 -6.85
N ALA A 45 -0.02 -5.41 -6.02
CA ALA A 45 1.23 -6.01 -6.48
C ALA A 45 0.96 -7.24 -7.37
N HIS A 46 0.03 -8.13 -6.99
CA HIS A 46 -0.34 -9.28 -7.82
C HIS A 46 -0.98 -8.89 -9.15
N GLU A 47 -1.80 -7.85 -9.19
CA GLU A 47 -2.35 -7.33 -10.45
C GLU A 47 -1.25 -6.83 -11.39
N LEU A 48 -0.25 -6.13 -10.85
CA LEU A 48 0.92 -5.70 -11.61
C LEU A 48 1.75 -6.89 -12.12
N GLU A 49 2.02 -7.88 -11.27
CA GLU A 49 2.74 -9.10 -11.65
C GLU A 49 2.01 -9.86 -12.76
N ASN A 50 0.69 -10.02 -12.65
CA ASN A 50 -0.12 -10.69 -13.65
C ASN A 50 -0.09 -9.93 -14.98
N ARG A 51 -0.15 -8.60 -14.94
CA ARG A 51 -0.03 -7.79 -16.15
C ARG A 51 1.33 -7.93 -16.82
N LEU A 52 2.41 -7.88 -16.03
CA LEU A 52 3.77 -8.07 -16.52
C LEU A 52 3.95 -9.47 -17.13
N ARG A 53 3.35 -10.50 -16.51
CA ARG A 53 3.34 -11.87 -17.03
C ARG A 53 2.66 -11.95 -18.40
N HIS A 54 1.51 -11.31 -18.59
CA HIS A 54 0.81 -11.29 -19.88
C HIS A 54 1.63 -10.58 -20.96
N ILE A 55 2.23 -9.44 -20.64
CA ILE A 55 3.07 -8.69 -21.57
C ILE A 55 4.30 -9.53 -21.98
N ASN A 56 4.99 -10.13 -21.01
CA ASN A 56 6.16 -10.97 -21.31
C ASN A 56 5.79 -12.23 -22.10
N GLY A 57 4.63 -12.83 -21.82
CA GLY A 57 4.11 -13.95 -22.61
C GLY A 57 3.92 -13.57 -24.07
N ALA A 58 3.31 -12.41 -24.32
CA ALA A 58 3.12 -11.90 -25.68
C ALA A 58 4.44 -11.54 -26.39
N ILE A 59 5.40 -10.93 -25.68
CA ILE A 59 6.74 -10.66 -26.22
C ILE A 59 7.42 -11.96 -26.64
N THR A 60 7.31 -13.02 -25.83
CA THR A 60 7.89 -14.33 -26.13
C THR A 60 7.23 -14.94 -27.37
N GLU A 61 5.90 -15.01 -27.41
CA GLU A 61 5.13 -15.56 -28.53
C GLU A 61 5.46 -14.84 -29.86
N TYR A 62 5.46 -13.51 -29.85
CA TYR A 62 5.73 -12.74 -31.07
C TYR A 62 7.21 -12.75 -31.44
N GLY A 63 8.11 -12.81 -30.46
CA GLY A 63 9.54 -12.98 -30.70
C GLY A 63 9.87 -14.27 -31.43
N GLU A 64 9.25 -15.39 -31.02
CA GLU A 64 9.39 -16.68 -31.71
C GLU A 64 8.87 -16.61 -33.16
N HIS A 65 7.73 -15.94 -33.38
CA HIS A 65 7.20 -15.73 -34.73
C HIS A 65 8.13 -14.90 -35.63
N ILE A 66 8.78 -13.87 -35.09
CA ILE A 66 9.74 -13.03 -35.83
C ILE A 66 11.03 -13.80 -36.12
N GLN A 67 11.54 -14.59 -35.18
CA GLN A 67 12.73 -15.41 -35.42
C GLN A 67 12.52 -16.44 -36.54
N GLN A 68 11.31 -16.99 -36.64
CA GLN A 68 10.93 -17.87 -37.76
C GLN A 68 10.89 -17.15 -39.11
N LEU A 69 10.63 -15.84 -39.12
CA LEU A 69 10.60 -14.99 -40.31
C LEU A 69 12.00 -14.67 -40.84
N ASP A 70 12.94 -14.34 -39.93
CA ASP A 70 14.29 -13.86 -40.29
C ASP A 70 15.11 -14.89 -41.08
N GLY A 71 14.78 -16.18 -40.97
CA GLY A 71 15.47 -17.24 -41.73
C GLY A 71 15.12 -17.24 -43.23
N HIS A 72 13.88 -16.91 -43.61
CA HIS A 72 13.37 -17.05 -44.98
C HIS A 72 12.19 -16.10 -45.29
N PRO A 73 12.43 -14.78 -45.39
CA PRO A 73 11.36 -13.79 -45.58
C PRO A 73 10.52 -14.00 -46.86
N ASP A 74 11.17 -14.43 -47.94
CA ASP A 74 10.57 -14.62 -49.26
C ASP A 74 9.54 -15.76 -49.28
N LEU A 75 9.86 -16.87 -48.58
CA LEU A 75 8.96 -18.02 -48.41
C LEU A 75 7.76 -17.68 -47.52
N TYR A 76 7.96 -16.78 -46.57
CA TYR A 76 6.94 -16.36 -45.63
C TYR A 76 5.90 -15.42 -46.27
N MET A 77 6.34 -14.48 -47.11
CA MET A 77 5.45 -13.60 -47.87
C MET A 77 4.72 -14.34 -49.02
N SER A 78 5.30 -15.44 -49.50
CA SER A 78 4.68 -16.30 -50.51
C SER A 78 3.55 -17.16 -49.94
N ASN A 79 3.47 -17.32 -48.61
CA ASN A 79 2.40 -18.04 -47.94
C ASN A 79 1.29 -17.06 -47.48
N PRO A 80 0.07 -17.14 -48.06
CA PRO A 80 -1.01 -16.20 -47.76
C PRO A 80 -1.49 -16.27 -46.30
N LEU A 81 -1.36 -17.42 -45.62
CA LEU A 81 -1.73 -17.54 -44.20
C LEU A 81 -0.78 -16.72 -43.31
N PHE A 82 0.51 -16.76 -43.62
CA PHE A 82 1.51 -16.01 -42.88
C PHE A 82 1.42 -14.51 -43.16
N ALA A 83 1.24 -14.12 -44.42
CA ALA A 83 0.98 -12.73 -44.79
C ALA A 83 -0.27 -12.18 -44.07
N PHE A 84 -1.37 -12.95 -44.04
CA PHE A 84 -2.58 -12.58 -43.30
C PHE A 84 -2.31 -12.39 -41.80
N ARG A 85 -1.54 -13.31 -41.18
CA ARG A 85 -1.20 -13.23 -39.76
C ARG A 85 -0.42 -11.96 -39.41
N ILE A 86 0.58 -11.60 -40.22
CA ILE A 86 1.39 -10.38 -40.01
C ILE A 86 0.51 -9.13 -40.16
N ILE A 87 -0.28 -9.04 -41.24
CA ILE A 87 -1.17 -7.89 -41.47
C ILE A 87 -2.17 -7.74 -40.32
N THR A 88 -2.74 -8.86 -39.86
CA THR A 88 -3.68 -8.85 -38.73
C THR A 88 -3.00 -8.40 -37.45
N HIS A 89 -1.80 -8.92 -37.16
CA HIS A 89 -0.98 -8.50 -36.03
C HIS A 89 -0.72 -6.98 -36.05
N MET A 90 -0.28 -6.47 -37.19
CA MET A 90 0.02 -5.06 -37.37
C MET A 90 -1.21 -4.15 -37.22
N ARG A 91 -2.36 -4.58 -37.76
CA ARG A 91 -3.58 -3.78 -37.79
C ARG A 91 -4.41 -3.87 -36.51
N GLN A 92 -4.45 -5.02 -35.85
CA GLN A 92 -5.38 -5.28 -34.75
C GLN A 92 -4.68 -5.46 -33.41
N HIS A 93 -3.56 -6.19 -33.38
CA HIS A 93 -2.91 -6.52 -32.10
C HIS A 93 -2.11 -5.34 -31.54
N TRP A 94 -1.36 -4.60 -32.35
CA TRP A 94 -0.63 -3.43 -31.84
C TRP A 94 -1.53 -2.33 -31.26
N PRO A 95 -2.65 -1.93 -31.92
CA PRO A 95 -3.59 -1.00 -31.31
C PRO A 95 -4.23 -1.55 -30.02
N ALA A 96 -4.51 -2.86 -29.96
CA ALA A 96 -5.02 -3.49 -28.75
C ALA A 96 -3.99 -3.44 -27.60
N TRP A 97 -2.70 -3.63 -27.88
CA TRP A 97 -1.63 -3.46 -26.90
C TRP A 97 -1.52 -2.03 -26.41
N GLN A 98 -1.64 -1.04 -27.29
CA GLN A 98 -1.67 0.36 -26.88
C GLN A 98 -2.81 0.62 -25.88
N LEU A 99 -4.02 0.17 -26.21
CA LEU A 99 -5.17 0.30 -25.29
C LEU A 99 -4.89 -0.42 -23.97
N TYR A 100 -4.43 -1.67 -24.04
CA TYR A 100 -4.08 -2.47 -22.86
C TYR A 100 -3.05 -1.77 -21.99
N MET A 101 -2.00 -1.16 -22.55
CA MET A 101 -0.95 -0.43 -21.82
C MET A 101 -1.46 0.87 -21.19
N THR A 102 -2.40 1.56 -21.82
CA THR A 102 -2.97 2.81 -21.29
C THR A 102 -3.95 2.62 -20.13
N GLN A 103 -4.53 1.42 -19.98
CA GLN A 103 -5.43 1.13 -18.87
C GLN A 103 -4.65 1.13 -17.54
N PRO A 104 -5.08 1.87 -16.51
CA PRO A 104 -4.43 1.83 -15.21
C PRO A 104 -4.67 0.46 -14.54
N PRO A 105 -3.62 -0.23 -14.07
CA PRO A 105 -3.81 -1.47 -13.32
C PRO A 105 -4.36 -1.15 -11.93
N GLY A 106 -5.22 -2.02 -11.42
CA GLY A 106 -5.67 -1.99 -10.03
C GLY A 106 -6.42 -0.73 -9.61
N SER A 107 -7.34 -0.24 -10.46
CA SER A 107 -8.24 0.88 -10.14
C SER A 107 -8.96 0.69 -8.82
N ASP A 108 -9.42 -0.54 -8.56
CA ASP A 108 -10.19 -0.88 -7.37
C ASP A 108 -9.32 -0.80 -6.12
N GLN A 109 -8.06 -1.22 -6.22
CA GLN A 109 -7.10 -1.12 -5.12
C GLN A 109 -6.71 0.33 -4.87
N LEU A 110 -6.61 1.18 -5.91
CA LEU A 110 -6.38 2.62 -5.74
C LEU A 110 -7.55 3.30 -5.03
N GLU A 111 -8.79 3.00 -5.43
CA GLU A 111 -9.98 3.52 -4.77
C GLU A 111 -10.08 3.03 -3.32
N MET A 112 -9.83 1.74 -3.09
CA MET A 112 -9.78 1.18 -1.74
C MET A 112 -8.68 1.82 -0.90
N GLN A 113 -7.49 2.03 -1.45
CA GLN A 113 -6.38 2.69 -0.76
C GLN A 113 -6.77 4.10 -0.32
N GLN A 114 -7.42 4.87 -1.20
CA GLN A 114 -7.88 6.22 -0.90
C GLN A 114 -8.92 6.23 0.23
N ARG A 115 -9.84 5.25 0.23
CA ARG A 115 -10.81 5.07 1.34
C ARG A 115 -10.14 4.69 2.66
N LEU A 116 -9.12 3.81 2.64
CA LEU A 116 -8.45 3.39 3.87
C LEU A 116 -7.55 4.50 4.45
N ILE A 117 -6.89 5.29 3.60
CA ILE A 117 -6.06 6.41 4.03
C ILE A 117 -6.87 7.47 4.80
N SER A 118 -8.14 7.70 4.44
CA SER A 118 -8.99 8.66 5.15
C SER A 118 -9.34 8.23 6.58
N LEU A 119 -9.13 6.96 6.92
CA LEU A 119 -9.35 6.40 8.25
C LEU A 119 -8.10 6.40 9.14
N LEU A 120 -6.96 6.88 8.61
CA LEU A 120 -5.71 6.94 9.38
C LEU A 120 -5.84 7.87 10.60
N PRO A 121 -5.13 7.55 11.71
CA PRO A 121 -5.07 8.44 12.86
C PRO A 121 -4.61 9.84 12.47
N THR A 122 -5.27 10.85 13.03
CA THR A 122 -4.92 12.25 12.78
C THR A 122 -3.59 12.62 13.43
N ARG A 123 -3.04 13.77 13.04
CA ARG A 123 -1.83 14.33 13.66
C ARG A 123 -1.99 14.53 15.17
N ASP A 124 -3.19 14.90 15.62
CA ASP A 124 -3.47 15.11 17.04
C ASP A 124 -3.44 13.80 17.82
N ALA A 125 -4.03 12.72 17.29
CA ALA A 125 -3.94 11.39 17.88
C ALA A 125 -2.48 10.91 17.99
N HIS A 126 -1.65 11.19 16.99
CA HIS A 126 -0.21 10.88 17.04
C HIS A 126 0.53 11.69 18.11
N LYS A 127 0.27 13.00 18.19
CA LYS A 127 0.85 13.89 19.22
C LYS A 127 0.46 13.43 20.62
N GLN A 128 -0.80 13.09 20.83
CA GLN A 128 -1.31 12.61 22.11
C GLN A 128 -0.64 11.29 22.51
N ALA A 129 -0.51 10.33 21.58
CA ALA A 129 0.21 9.08 21.84
C ALA A 129 1.66 9.34 22.27
N ALA A 130 2.37 10.25 21.60
CA ALA A 130 3.74 10.62 21.94
C ALA A 130 3.84 11.30 23.32
N GLN A 131 2.91 12.18 23.66
CA GLN A 131 2.84 12.84 24.97
C GLN A 131 2.55 11.85 26.10
N SER A 132 1.61 10.93 25.89
CA SER A 132 1.31 9.86 26.85
C SER A 132 2.52 8.96 27.08
N LEU A 133 3.23 8.57 26.01
CA LEU A 133 4.44 7.77 26.11
C LEU A 133 5.56 8.52 26.86
N GLN A 134 5.77 9.80 26.55
CA GLN A 134 6.74 10.64 27.27
C GLN A 134 6.39 10.75 28.76
N SER A 135 5.10 10.85 29.09
CA SER A 135 4.63 10.93 30.48
C SER A 135 4.89 9.63 31.24
N LEU A 136 4.69 8.48 30.61
CA LEU A 136 5.03 7.17 31.18
C LEU A 136 6.53 7.04 31.46
N PHE A 137 7.38 7.43 30.50
CA PHE A 137 8.83 7.41 30.70
C PHE A 137 9.26 8.28 31.88
N LYS A 138 8.68 9.48 32.02
CA LYS A 138 8.93 10.35 33.18
C LYS A 138 8.46 9.71 34.49
N PHE A 139 7.26 9.13 34.51
CA PHE A 139 6.68 8.52 35.71
C PHE A 139 7.53 7.35 36.24
N TYR A 140 7.99 6.48 35.35
CA TYR A 140 8.83 5.34 35.71
C TYR A 140 10.34 5.67 35.77
N ASN A 141 10.73 6.94 35.57
CA ASN A 141 12.13 7.37 35.45
C ASN A 141 12.94 6.51 34.46
N PHE A 142 12.30 6.13 33.35
CA PHE A 142 12.84 5.22 32.36
C PHE A 142 13.37 5.99 31.15
N ALA A 143 14.62 5.70 30.74
CA ALA A 143 15.22 6.37 29.59
C ALA A 143 14.64 5.81 28.27
N PRO A 144 14.13 6.66 27.35
CA PRO A 144 13.56 6.20 26.09
C PRO A 144 14.52 5.35 25.23
N ALA A 145 15.83 5.63 25.31
CA ALA A 145 16.85 4.87 24.58
C ALA A 145 16.89 3.38 25.01
N ASN A 146 16.64 3.09 26.28
CA ASN A 146 16.64 1.72 26.79
C ASN A 146 15.46 0.91 26.23
N PHE A 147 14.31 1.56 26.00
CA PHE A 147 13.12 0.93 25.40
C PHE A 147 13.41 0.42 23.99
N LEU A 148 14.12 1.22 23.19
CA LEU A 148 14.43 0.90 21.80
C LEU A 148 15.49 -0.22 21.68
N LEU A 149 16.36 -0.37 22.68
CA LEU A 149 17.42 -1.38 22.69
C LEU A 149 16.91 -2.77 23.12
N GLU A 150 15.93 -2.84 24.03
CA GLU A 150 15.35 -4.13 24.46
C GLU A 150 14.47 -4.78 23.39
N ASN A 151 13.67 -3.99 22.65
CA ASN A 151 12.75 -4.54 21.66
C ASN A 151 13.42 -5.10 20.38
N ASN A 152 14.68 -4.75 20.11
CA ASN A 152 15.45 -5.33 19.00
C ASN A 152 15.84 -6.80 19.22
N LYS A 153 15.64 -7.36 20.43
CA LYS A 153 15.89 -8.78 20.72
C LYS A 153 14.77 -9.72 20.28
N HIS A 154 13.57 -9.20 20.03
CA HIS A 154 12.38 -9.99 19.67
C HIS A 154 11.97 -9.88 18.19
N LEU A 155 12.74 -9.14 17.38
CA LEU A 155 12.49 -8.89 15.95
C LEU A 155 13.56 -9.53 15.03
N ARG A 156 14.37 -10.47 15.54
CA ARG A 156 15.29 -11.30 14.74
C ARG A 156 14.79 -12.73 14.65
#